data_AF-A0A7X1L208-F1
#
_entry.id   AF-A0A7X1L208-F1
#
_cell.length_a   1.000
_cell.length_b   1.000
_cell.length_c   1.000
_cell.angle_alpha   90.00
_cell.angle_beta   90.00
_cell.angle_gamma   90.00
#
_symmetry.space_group_name_H-M   'P 1'
#
loop_
_entity.id
_entity.type
_entity.pdbx_description
1 polymer ?
#
loop_
_entity_poly.entity_id
_entity_poly.type
_entity_poly.pdbx_seq_one_letter_code
_entity_poly.pdbx_strand_id
1 'polypeptide(L)'
;MENSLSQIANILLIWGPAGAATVLIIIGEKKLRTKWENAKGNDRKICAWLYVGNWAFIAVLIGVVSVSWFVEKSTPDITLSGVFQDFMNPLKISKSSMDLYTRKQLKSAFLYDVYWHYIEPETPLSVEFRLDTSKTDWQDYKIDLSTIENKRKINVIYQGKKLFLISKNGRITLEPIHSASGDLKKISSNISNKFYLFIGNAYASKNVTNDQVVLALESDDSYIRQATSNHILDNMTKLISWIDSTLKNPDTSILSQIGIISALSSASYQDLVPKENRKLSQEAEDSIFLSALSSDLVLSKQSQKYVNRNPTERFLYLFDKHCPLKKINEKEREKQCSYVGMNLYYNYAIKLSQEAIDQDEFNIAKIDKAIQILHKAEGFWELANEEDKVQFAKINYGLALLYFNLSKAYSSKNMLNEKSFAIKETENNFSKMLDFIKKFDPENYEYQHHILQAKCFLKEKSQRCIEATSR
;
A
#
# COMPACT_ATOMS: atom_id res chain seq x y z
N MET A 1 -3.03 51.43 -17.96
CA MET A 1 -1.70 50.78 -18.05
C MET A 1 -1.27 50.16 -16.72
N GLU A 2 -1.75 50.66 -15.57
CA GLU A 2 -1.42 50.10 -14.24
C GLU A 2 -1.99 48.70 -13.97
N ASN A 3 -3.18 48.36 -14.49
CA ASN A 3 -3.80 47.04 -14.29
C ASN A 3 -3.06 45.86 -14.96
N SER A 4 -2.25 46.10 -15.99
CA SER A 4 -1.52 45.01 -16.67
C SER A 4 -0.24 44.62 -15.93
N LEU A 5 0.40 45.57 -15.24
CA LEU A 5 1.65 45.32 -14.52
C LEU A 5 1.43 44.49 -13.25
N SER A 6 0.35 44.75 -12.51
CA SER A 6 0.00 43.96 -11.31
C SER A 6 -0.41 42.52 -11.66
N GLN A 7 -1.11 42.32 -12.77
CA GLN A 7 -1.47 40.99 -13.28
C GLN A 7 -0.24 40.20 -13.74
N ILE A 8 0.71 40.84 -14.43
CA ILE A 8 1.98 40.23 -14.84
C ILE A 8 2.82 39.85 -13.61
N ALA A 9 2.89 40.72 -12.60
CA ALA A 9 3.61 40.44 -11.36
C ALA A 9 2.99 39.27 -10.57
N ASN A 10 1.65 39.19 -10.49
CA ASN A 10 0.96 38.06 -9.85
C ASN A 10 1.15 36.74 -10.61
N ILE A 11 1.15 36.76 -11.94
CA ILE A 11 1.41 35.57 -12.76
C ILE A 11 2.86 35.09 -12.57
N LEU A 12 3.82 36.01 -12.49
CA LEU A 12 5.23 35.71 -12.20
C LEU A 12 5.44 35.14 -10.79
N LEU A 13 4.70 35.66 -9.80
CA LEU A 13 4.78 35.21 -8.40
C LEU A 13 4.15 33.84 -8.15
N ILE A 14 3.02 33.53 -8.81
CA ILE A 14 2.27 32.28 -8.58
C ILE A 14 2.83 31.12 -9.41
N TRP A 15 3.26 31.39 -10.65
CA TRP A 15 3.63 30.35 -11.62
C TRP A 15 5.13 30.31 -11.94
N GLY A 16 5.93 31.18 -11.31
CA GLY A 16 7.37 31.24 -11.51
C GLY A 16 7.76 31.34 -13.00
N PRO A 17 8.65 30.47 -13.49
CA PRO A 17 9.13 30.56 -14.87
C PRO A 17 8.10 30.16 -15.94
N ALA A 18 7.05 29.40 -15.58
CA ALA A 18 5.90 29.17 -16.48
C ALA A 18 5.05 30.45 -16.65
N GLY A 19 4.94 31.26 -15.60
CA GLY A 19 4.34 32.59 -15.66
C GLY A 19 5.12 33.56 -16.55
N ALA A 20 6.45 33.55 -16.45
CA ALA A 20 7.34 34.35 -17.32
C ALA A 20 7.22 33.94 -18.80
N ALA A 21 7.20 32.64 -19.08
CA ALA A 21 7.00 32.12 -20.44
C ALA A 21 5.64 32.53 -21.03
N THR A 22 4.57 32.49 -20.22
CA THR A 22 3.22 32.90 -20.64
C THR A 22 3.16 34.38 -21.03
N VAL A 23 3.84 35.25 -20.27
CA VAL A 23 3.92 36.69 -20.58
C VAL A 23 4.72 36.93 -21.87
N LEU A 24 5.83 36.23 -22.06
CA LEU A 24 6.62 36.30 -23.30
C LEU A 24 5.86 35.79 -24.52
N ILE A 25 5.07 34.72 -24.36
CA ILE A 25 4.15 34.23 -25.40
C ILE A 25 3.16 35.31 -25.81
N ILE A 26 2.47 35.93 -24.84
CA ILE A 26 1.43 36.94 -25.13
C ILE A 26 2.03 38.16 -25.84
N ILE A 27 3.19 38.65 -25.37
CA ILE A 27 3.84 39.82 -25.97
C ILE A 27 4.42 39.48 -27.36
N GLY A 28 5.06 38.32 -27.50
CA GLY A 28 5.63 37.84 -28.75
C GLY A 28 4.57 37.60 -29.82
N GLU A 29 3.49 36.92 -29.45
CA GLU A 29 2.34 36.63 -30.32
C GLU A 29 1.71 37.93 -30.84
N LYS A 30 1.45 38.89 -29.96
CA LYS A 30 0.85 40.17 -30.34
C LYS A 30 1.73 40.96 -31.32
N LYS A 31 3.05 41.00 -31.09
CA LYS A 31 3.98 41.74 -31.99
C LYS A 31 4.19 41.03 -33.33
N LEU A 32 4.33 39.71 -33.33
CA LEU A 32 4.60 38.94 -34.55
C LEU A 32 3.37 38.80 -35.42
N ARG A 33 2.18 38.57 -34.84
CA ARG A 33 0.92 38.51 -35.59
C ARG A 33 0.61 39.82 -36.30
N THR A 34 0.81 40.95 -35.62
CA THR A 34 0.62 42.28 -36.22
C THR A 34 1.58 42.53 -37.39
N LYS A 35 2.83 42.04 -37.33
CA LYS A 35 3.78 42.15 -38.45
C LYS A 35 3.46 41.20 -39.60
N TRP A 36 3.01 39.98 -39.30
CA TRP A 36 2.65 38.99 -40.30
C TRP A 36 1.39 39.36 -41.09
N GLU A 37 0.36 39.89 -40.42
CA GLU A 37 -0.90 40.33 -41.06
C GLU A 37 -0.68 41.53 -42.00
N ASN A 38 0.34 42.36 -41.74
CA ASN A 38 0.66 43.55 -42.54
C ASN A 38 1.68 43.30 -43.67
N ALA A 39 2.32 42.13 -43.74
CA ALA A 39 3.33 41.81 -44.75
C ALA A 39 2.72 41.23 -46.04
N LYS A 40 3.25 41.59 -47.22
CA LYS A 40 2.84 41.06 -48.54
C LYS A 40 4.03 40.48 -49.30
N GLY A 41 3.79 39.52 -50.21
CA GLY A 41 4.83 38.94 -51.07
C GLY A 41 5.87 38.09 -50.33
N ASN A 42 7.15 38.22 -50.70
CA ASN A 42 8.26 37.45 -50.10
C ASN A 42 8.45 37.75 -48.60
N ASP A 43 8.16 38.97 -48.16
CA ASP A 43 8.27 39.36 -46.75
C ASP A 43 7.31 38.58 -45.85
N ARG A 44 6.16 38.16 -46.39
CA ARG A 44 5.20 37.32 -45.65
C ARG A 44 5.74 35.91 -45.42
N LYS A 45 6.50 35.34 -46.37
CA LYS A 45 7.16 34.04 -46.21
C LYS A 45 8.25 34.09 -45.14
N ILE A 46 9.04 35.16 -45.12
CA ILE A 46 10.08 35.37 -44.11
C ILE A 46 9.44 35.57 -42.72
N CYS A 47 8.38 36.36 -42.63
CA CYS A 47 7.63 36.54 -41.37
C CYS A 47 7.00 35.24 -40.88
N ALA A 48 6.51 34.37 -41.77
CA ALA A 48 5.97 33.06 -41.40
C ALA A 48 7.05 32.13 -40.83
N TRP A 49 8.25 32.11 -41.42
CA TRP A 49 9.37 31.34 -40.87
C TRP A 49 9.86 31.87 -39.53
N LEU A 50 9.92 33.18 -39.36
CA LEU A 50 10.24 33.81 -38.07
C LEU A 50 9.18 33.51 -37.01
N TYR A 51 7.90 33.47 -37.40
CA TYR A 51 6.79 33.09 -36.53
C TYR A 51 6.92 31.64 -36.05
N VAL A 52 7.16 30.69 -36.97
CA VAL A 52 7.38 29.28 -36.64
C VAL A 52 8.63 29.09 -35.78
N GLY A 53 9.73 29.78 -36.10
CA GLY A 53 10.97 29.74 -35.33
C GLY A 53 10.79 30.25 -33.90
N ASN A 54 10.01 31.31 -33.71
CA ASN A 54 9.68 31.83 -32.38
C ASN A 54 8.85 30.83 -31.56
N TRP A 55 7.86 30.17 -32.18
CA TRP A 55 7.06 29.14 -31.51
C TRP A 55 7.88 27.90 -31.15
N ALA A 56 8.82 27.49 -32.02
CA ALA A 56 9.76 26.41 -31.71
C ALA A 56 10.67 26.79 -30.52
N PHE A 57 11.20 28.01 -30.49
CA PHE A 57 12.01 28.51 -29.38
C PHE A 57 11.23 28.53 -28.05
N ILE A 58 9.98 29.02 -28.06
CA ILE A 58 9.09 29.02 -26.90
C ILE A 58 8.83 27.60 -26.40
N ALA A 59 8.50 26.66 -27.29
CA ALA A 59 8.23 25.28 -26.92
C ALA A 59 9.46 24.59 -26.30
N VAL A 60 10.65 24.83 -26.86
CA VAL A 60 11.92 24.34 -26.29
C VAL A 60 12.19 24.95 -24.93
N LEU A 61 12.00 26.28 -24.77
CA LEU A 61 12.19 26.96 -23.50
C LEU A 61 11.23 26.42 -22.42
N ILE A 62 9.95 26.23 -22.75
CA ILE A 62 8.97 25.60 -21.85
C ILE A 62 9.38 24.18 -21.49
N GLY A 63 9.82 23.39 -22.48
CA GLY A 63 10.30 22.03 -22.24
C GLY A 63 11.48 22.00 -21.26
N VAL A 64 12.52 22.79 -21.52
CA VAL A 64 13.72 22.87 -20.66
C VAL A 64 13.37 23.37 -19.27
N VAL A 65 12.60 24.44 -19.15
CA VAL A 65 12.18 24.99 -17.85
C VAL A 65 11.30 24.00 -17.08
N SER A 66 10.38 23.32 -17.75
CA SER A 66 9.51 22.30 -17.11
C SER A 66 10.33 21.11 -16.64
N VAL A 67 11.35 20.69 -17.41
CA VAL A 67 12.28 19.64 -17.02
C VAL A 67 13.14 20.09 -15.84
N SER A 68 13.73 21.29 -15.87
CA SER A 68 14.53 21.83 -14.76
C SER A 68 13.70 21.99 -13.50
N TRP A 69 12.49 22.54 -13.60
CA TRP A 69 11.57 22.68 -12.48
C TRP A 69 11.10 21.33 -11.96
N PHE A 70 10.78 20.37 -12.84
CA PHE A 70 10.44 19.00 -12.43
C PHE A 70 11.62 18.34 -11.74
N VAL A 71 12.85 18.48 -12.25
CA VAL A 71 14.04 17.95 -11.58
C VAL A 71 14.22 18.61 -10.21
N GLU A 72 14.15 19.94 -10.12
CA GLU A 72 14.36 20.71 -8.88
C GLU A 72 13.25 20.48 -7.82
N LYS A 73 11.99 20.28 -8.23
CA LYS A 73 10.87 19.97 -7.33
C LYS A 73 10.71 18.48 -7.01
N SER A 74 11.14 17.59 -7.91
CA SER A 74 10.90 16.14 -7.79
C SER A 74 12.10 15.35 -7.30
N THR A 75 13.29 15.97 -7.18
CA THR A 75 14.30 15.47 -6.27
C THR A 75 14.09 16.11 -4.91
N PRO A 76 13.43 15.44 -3.94
CA PRO A 76 13.75 15.73 -2.53
C PRO A 76 15.28 15.74 -2.37
N ASP A 77 15.80 16.56 -1.46
CA ASP A 77 17.24 16.71 -1.16
C ASP A 77 17.85 15.42 -0.56
N ILE A 78 17.68 14.29 -1.26
CA ILE A 78 18.20 12.98 -0.92
C ILE A 78 19.69 13.01 -1.22
N THR A 79 20.47 13.21 -0.18
CA THR A 79 21.93 13.18 -0.22
C THR A 79 22.44 11.75 -0.13
N LEU A 80 21.72 10.85 0.57
CA LEU A 80 22.02 9.42 0.60
C LEU A 80 20.76 8.57 0.42
N SER A 81 20.90 7.42 -0.23
CA SER A 81 19.84 6.42 -0.27
C SER A 81 20.34 5.00 -0.46
N GLY A 82 19.54 4.06 0.04
CA GLY A 82 19.84 2.65 -0.06
C GLY A 82 18.65 1.74 0.19
N VAL A 83 18.91 0.45 0.20
CA VAL A 83 17.95 -0.61 0.47
C VAL A 83 18.60 -1.70 1.30
N PHE A 84 17.90 -2.15 2.35
CA PHE A 84 18.16 -3.40 3.01
C PHE A 84 17.26 -4.47 2.42
N GLN A 85 17.81 -5.60 2.00
CA GLN A 85 17.12 -6.62 1.23
C GLN A 85 16.92 -7.90 2.05
N ASP A 86 15.83 -8.60 1.73
CA ASP A 86 15.54 -9.96 2.19
C ASP A 86 15.33 -10.10 3.72
N PHE A 87 14.65 -9.13 4.33
CA PHE A 87 14.23 -9.27 5.74
C PHE A 87 12.97 -10.11 5.91
N MET A 88 12.92 -10.85 7.00
CA MET A 88 11.75 -11.58 7.50
C MET A 88 11.28 -10.96 8.82
N ASN A 89 9.98 -11.04 9.13
CA ASN A 89 9.51 -10.67 10.47
C ASN A 89 10.12 -11.61 11.54
N PRO A 90 10.51 -11.12 12.72
CA PRO A 90 10.27 -9.79 13.28
C PRO A 90 11.41 -8.77 13.05
N LEU A 91 12.41 -9.08 12.21
CA LEU A 91 13.55 -8.19 11.97
C LEU A 91 13.03 -6.79 11.63
N LYS A 92 13.64 -5.73 12.12
CA LYS A 92 13.28 -4.34 11.78
C LYS A 92 14.54 -3.50 11.77
N ILE A 93 14.62 -2.55 10.84
CA ILE A 93 15.63 -1.49 10.90
C ILE A 93 15.06 -0.32 11.68
N SER A 94 15.73 0.06 12.75
CA SER A 94 15.48 1.26 13.54
C SER A 94 16.69 2.21 13.45
N LYS A 95 16.46 3.48 13.79
CA LYS A 95 17.48 4.55 13.73
C LYS A 95 18.31 4.50 15.01
N SER A 96 19.64 4.39 14.92
CA SER A 96 20.53 4.48 16.09
C SER A 96 21.00 5.92 16.35
N SER A 97 21.31 6.71 15.30
CA SER A 97 21.92 8.03 15.45
C SER A 97 21.63 9.05 14.35
N MET A 98 20.74 8.79 13.38
CA MET A 98 20.40 9.77 12.32
C MET A 98 18.95 9.68 11.86
N ASP A 99 18.41 10.77 11.31
CA ASP A 99 17.09 10.82 10.68
C ASP A 99 17.07 10.10 9.32
N LEU A 100 17.19 8.78 9.35
CA LEU A 100 17.04 7.89 8.19
C LEU A 100 15.58 7.54 7.94
N TYR A 101 15.02 8.02 6.84
CA TYR A 101 13.64 7.73 6.45
C TYR A 101 13.57 6.33 5.87
N THR A 102 12.81 5.42 6.47
CA THR A 102 12.70 4.04 5.99
C THR A 102 11.33 3.73 5.40
N ARG A 103 11.29 3.00 4.28
CA ARG A 103 10.09 2.50 3.61
C ARG A 103 10.20 0.98 3.45
N LYS A 104 9.24 0.25 4.03
CA LYS A 104 9.10 -1.19 3.81
C LYS A 104 8.35 -1.47 2.50
N GLN A 105 8.86 -2.40 1.70
CA GLN A 105 8.19 -2.92 0.51
C GLN A 105 8.19 -4.45 0.57
N LEU A 106 7.01 -5.05 0.52
CA LEU A 106 6.87 -6.51 0.43
C LEU A 106 7.47 -6.99 -0.90
N LYS A 107 8.40 -7.94 -0.80
CA LYS A 107 9.02 -8.63 -1.94
C LYS A 107 8.33 -9.98 -2.19
N SER A 108 7.91 -10.66 -1.12
CA SER A 108 7.10 -11.87 -1.15
C SER A 108 6.19 -11.94 0.08
N ALA A 109 5.43 -13.03 0.25
CA ALA A 109 4.59 -13.24 1.43
C ALA A 109 5.38 -13.24 2.77
N PHE A 110 6.69 -13.53 2.72
CA PHE A 110 7.54 -13.69 3.90
C PHE A 110 8.72 -12.71 3.94
N LEU A 111 9.12 -12.16 2.79
CA LEU A 111 10.25 -11.26 2.66
C LEU A 111 9.82 -9.84 2.33
N TYR A 112 10.56 -8.88 2.89
CA TYR A 112 10.39 -7.49 2.56
C TYR A 112 11.74 -6.77 2.51
N ASP A 113 11.78 -5.73 1.68
CA ASP A 113 12.91 -4.82 1.53
C ASP A 113 12.63 -3.54 2.33
N VAL A 114 13.68 -2.93 2.89
CA VAL A 114 13.62 -1.64 3.60
C VAL A 114 14.44 -0.63 2.82
N TYR A 115 13.77 0.19 2.04
CA TYR A 115 14.38 1.37 1.41
C TYR A 115 14.67 2.42 2.48
N TRP A 116 15.77 3.13 2.34
CA TRP A 116 16.12 4.20 3.26
C TRP A 116 16.73 5.40 2.56
N HIS A 117 16.50 6.58 3.13
CA HIS A 117 16.98 7.85 2.60
C HIS A 117 17.47 8.76 3.73
N TYR A 118 18.48 9.57 3.42
CA TYR A 118 18.97 10.66 4.27
C TYR A 118 18.86 11.96 3.48
N ILE A 119 18.35 12.99 4.15
CA ILE A 119 17.91 14.24 3.50
C ILE A 119 18.60 15.49 4.04
N GLU A 120 19.60 15.36 4.91
CA GLU A 120 20.34 16.54 5.36
C GLU A 120 21.36 16.96 4.28
N PRO A 121 21.59 18.28 4.12
CA PRO A 121 22.46 18.80 3.07
C PRO A 121 23.92 18.38 3.23
N GLU A 122 24.37 18.16 4.47
CA GLU A 122 25.72 17.69 4.75
C GLU A 122 25.77 16.17 4.74
N THR A 123 26.59 15.59 3.85
CA THR A 123 26.74 14.14 3.80
C THR A 123 27.62 13.67 4.96
N PRO A 124 27.13 12.80 5.85
CA PRO A 124 27.91 12.31 6.97
C PRO A 124 29.07 11.42 6.48
N LEU A 125 30.06 11.21 7.36
CA LEU A 125 31.16 10.27 7.09
C LEU A 125 30.70 8.81 7.15
N SER A 126 29.63 8.53 7.91
CA SER A 126 29.11 7.19 8.10
C SER A 126 27.63 7.20 8.43
N VAL A 127 26.93 6.11 8.10
CA VAL A 127 25.54 5.88 8.49
C VAL A 127 25.48 4.75 9.50
N GLU A 128 24.80 4.96 10.61
CA GLU A 128 24.55 3.92 11.60
C GLU A 128 23.08 3.52 11.59
N PHE A 129 22.82 2.22 11.71
CA PHE A 129 21.49 1.66 11.73
C PHE A 129 21.41 0.55 12.77
N ARG A 130 20.24 0.41 13.37
CA ARG A 130 19.93 -0.63 14.34
C ARG A 130 19.11 -1.72 13.66
N LEU A 131 19.52 -2.96 13.83
CA LEU A 131 18.71 -4.13 13.50
C LEU A 131 18.07 -4.65 14.80
N ASP A 132 16.77 -4.47 14.92
CA ASP A 132 15.98 -5.10 15.97
C ASP A 132 15.67 -6.53 15.53
N THR A 133 16.14 -7.53 16.30
CA THR A 133 15.85 -8.95 16.05
C THR A 133 14.71 -9.46 16.93
N SER A 134 14.44 -8.79 18.05
CA SER A 134 13.28 -9.00 18.91
C SER A 134 12.88 -7.68 19.60
N LYS A 135 11.89 -7.69 20.51
CA LYS A 135 11.54 -6.49 21.31
C LYS A 135 12.67 -6.06 22.26
N THR A 136 13.57 -6.98 22.61
CA THR A 136 14.63 -6.78 23.60
C THR A 136 16.03 -6.92 23.00
N ASP A 137 16.16 -7.59 21.85
CA ASP A 137 17.43 -7.83 21.19
C ASP A 137 17.61 -6.92 19.98
N TRP A 138 18.71 -6.17 20.00
CA TRP A 138 19.10 -5.28 18.92
C TRP A 138 20.61 -5.26 18.73
N GLN A 139 21.03 -4.94 17.50
CA GLN A 139 22.43 -4.78 17.12
C GLN A 139 22.58 -3.51 16.28
N ASP A 140 23.53 -2.65 16.65
CA ASP A 140 23.87 -1.46 15.86
C ASP A 140 25.01 -1.79 14.90
N TYR A 141 24.92 -1.26 13.70
CA TYR A 141 25.88 -1.42 12.62
C TYR A 141 26.21 -0.06 12.00
N LYS A 142 27.36 0.03 11.35
CA LYS A 142 27.83 1.26 10.67
C LYS A 142 28.28 0.92 9.27
N ILE A 143 27.89 1.78 8.34
CA ILE A 143 28.40 1.81 6.98
C ILE A 143 29.29 3.03 6.87
N ASP A 144 30.56 2.81 6.54
CA ASP A 144 31.49 3.88 6.20
C ASP A 144 31.22 4.36 4.77
N LEU A 145 30.78 5.61 4.64
CA LEU A 145 30.41 6.21 3.37
C LEU A 145 31.62 6.65 2.53
N SER A 146 32.82 6.69 3.12
CA SER A 146 34.06 7.01 2.39
C SER A 146 34.39 5.95 1.33
N THR A 147 33.94 4.71 1.57
CA THR A 147 34.19 3.55 0.69
C THR A 147 33.10 3.34 -0.37
N ILE A 148 32.05 4.19 -0.37
CA ILE A 148 30.87 4.03 -1.22
C ILE A 148 30.87 5.05 -2.35
N GLU A 149 31.02 4.53 -3.58
CA GLU A 149 31.07 5.33 -4.81
C GLU A 149 29.71 5.96 -5.15
N ASN A 150 28.62 5.19 -5.07
CA ASN A 150 27.27 5.70 -5.29
C ASN A 150 26.47 5.75 -3.99
N LYS A 151 26.57 6.89 -3.32
CA LYS A 151 25.89 7.20 -2.08
C LYS A 151 24.35 7.22 -2.17
N ARG A 152 23.79 7.25 -3.39
CA ARG A 152 22.34 7.15 -3.66
C ARG A 152 21.89 5.72 -3.97
N LYS A 153 22.79 4.73 -3.99
CA LYS A 153 22.45 3.33 -4.30
C LYS A 153 23.21 2.36 -3.40
N ILE A 154 23.00 2.49 -2.09
CA ILE A 154 23.63 1.64 -1.09
C ILE A 154 22.78 0.38 -0.91
N ASN A 155 23.31 -0.80 -1.23
CA ASN A 155 22.56 -2.05 -1.10
C ASN A 155 23.14 -2.89 0.02
N VAL A 156 22.31 -3.31 0.97
CA VAL A 156 22.67 -4.22 2.05
C VAL A 156 21.78 -5.44 1.98
N ILE A 157 22.33 -6.64 2.03
CA ILE A 157 21.57 -7.90 2.01
C ILE A 157 21.70 -8.61 3.34
N TYR A 158 20.57 -9.10 3.87
CA TYR A 158 20.55 -9.96 5.06
C TYR A 158 20.55 -11.43 4.64
N GLN A 159 21.62 -12.15 4.97
CA GLN A 159 21.77 -13.56 4.62
C GLN A 159 22.47 -14.32 5.76
N GLY A 160 21.93 -15.48 6.16
CA GLY A 160 22.58 -16.33 7.16
C GLY A 160 22.82 -15.64 8.51
N LYS A 161 21.90 -14.78 8.95
CA LYS A 161 22.00 -13.96 10.17
C LYS A 161 23.12 -12.90 10.17
N LYS A 162 23.63 -12.54 8.99
CA LYS A 162 24.63 -11.47 8.82
C LYS A 162 24.14 -10.45 7.79
N LEU A 163 24.60 -9.21 7.94
CA LEU A 163 24.39 -8.16 6.95
C LEU A 163 25.62 -8.03 6.05
N PHE A 164 25.38 -7.92 4.75
CA PHE A 164 26.43 -7.72 3.76
C PHE A 164 26.16 -6.46 2.95
N LEU A 165 27.10 -5.53 2.97
CA LEU A 165 27.11 -4.39 2.04
C LEU A 165 27.55 -4.90 0.66
N ILE A 166 26.73 -4.65 -0.36
CA ILE A 166 27.04 -4.99 -1.75
C ILE A 166 27.81 -3.82 -2.36
N SER A 167 29.08 -4.06 -2.66
CA SER A 167 29.97 -3.13 -3.37
C SER A 167 30.31 -3.66 -4.76
N LYS A 168 30.90 -2.82 -5.63
CA LYS A 168 31.44 -3.27 -6.92
C LYS A 168 32.52 -4.37 -6.77
N ASN A 169 33.25 -4.36 -5.65
CA ASN A 169 34.34 -5.27 -5.38
C ASN A 169 33.88 -6.56 -4.67
N GLY A 170 32.57 -6.76 -4.54
CA GLY A 170 31.97 -7.91 -3.86
C GLY A 170 31.20 -7.54 -2.60
N ARG A 171 30.95 -8.54 -1.76
CA ARG A 171 30.16 -8.40 -0.52
C ARG A 171 31.08 -8.15 0.68
N ILE A 172 30.82 -7.07 1.40
CA ILE A 172 31.53 -6.72 2.63
C ILE A 172 30.62 -7.07 3.82
N THR A 173 31.07 -7.94 4.71
CA THR A 173 30.32 -8.26 5.94
C THR A 173 30.30 -7.05 6.87
N LEU A 174 29.12 -6.67 7.34
CA LEU A 174 28.95 -5.61 8.33
C LEU A 174 28.97 -6.24 9.72
N GLU A 175 29.98 -5.87 10.52
CA GLU A 175 30.12 -6.34 11.89
C GLU A 175 29.31 -5.44 12.86
N PRO A 176 28.70 -6.02 13.90
CA PRO A 176 27.96 -5.25 14.90
C PRO A 176 28.92 -4.44 15.77
N ILE A 177 28.51 -3.21 16.09
CA ILE A 177 29.35 -2.23 16.82
C ILE A 177 28.87 -2.08 18.25
N HIS A 178 27.57 -2.16 18.47
CA HIS A 178 26.97 -2.24 19.80
C HIS A 178 25.93 -3.36 19.86
N SER A 179 25.92 -4.07 20.97
CA SER A 179 24.85 -4.99 21.42
C SER A 179 24.22 -4.41 22.69
N ALA A 180 23.08 -4.95 23.13
CA ALA A 180 22.05 -4.34 23.99
C ALA A 180 22.41 -3.79 25.40
N SER A 181 23.61 -3.25 25.65
CA SER A 181 24.07 -2.70 26.94
C SER A 181 24.44 -1.21 26.93
N GLY A 182 24.03 -0.41 25.94
CA GLY A 182 24.37 1.02 25.84
C GLY A 182 23.16 1.96 25.77
N ASP A 183 23.24 3.11 26.46
CA ASP A 183 22.23 4.17 26.42
C ASP A 183 22.17 4.86 25.04
N LEU A 184 20.93 5.07 24.56
CA LEU A 184 20.64 5.77 23.31
C LEU A 184 21.13 7.23 23.36
N LYS A 185 22.01 7.63 22.42
CA LYS A 185 22.37 9.03 22.20
C LYS A 185 21.14 9.79 21.70
N LYS A 186 20.58 10.68 22.53
CA LYS A 186 19.57 11.67 22.09
C LYS A 186 20.22 12.72 21.21
N ILE A 187 19.61 13.00 20.06
CA ILE A 187 20.05 14.03 19.11
C ILE A 187 19.06 15.18 19.12
N SER A 188 19.60 16.40 19.24
CA SER A 188 18.87 17.65 19.03
C SER A 188 18.93 18.00 17.54
N SER A 189 17.88 17.71 16.77
CA SER A 189 17.76 18.20 15.40
C SER A 189 17.11 19.59 15.39
N ASN A 190 17.77 20.54 14.70
CA ASN A 190 17.30 21.91 14.51
C ASN A 190 16.78 22.03 13.07
N ILE A 191 15.65 21.39 12.77
CA ILE A 191 15.06 21.36 11.42
C ILE A 191 13.88 22.34 11.36
N SER A 192 13.99 23.41 10.57
CA SER A 192 13.02 24.52 10.53
C SER A 192 11.84 24.32 9.57
N ASN A 193 11.46 23.07 9.25
CA ASN A 193 10.27 22.80 8.45
C ASN A 193 9.19 22.14 9.32
N LYS A 194 7.97 22.71 9.35
CA LYS A 194 6.88 22.28 10.24
C LYS A 194 6.52 20.79 10.09
N PHE A 195 6.65 20.23 8.89
CA PHE A 195 6.40 18.81 8.62
C PHE A 195 7.53 17.88 9.08
N TYR A 196 8.79 18.32 9.01
CA TYR A 196 9.92 17.56 9.53
C TYR A 196 10.03 17.64 11.05
N LEU A 197 9.58 18.76 11.64
CA LEU A 197 9.31 18.88 13.09
C LEU A 197 8.24 17.91 13.56
N PHE A 198 7.17 17.67 12.78
CA PHE A 198 6.18 16.64 13.10
C PHE A 198 6.82 15.25 13.17
N ILE A 199 7.62 14.87 12.17
CA ILE A 199 8.30 13.56 12.14
C ILE A 199 9.28 13.44 13.32
N GLY A 200 10.12 14.45 13.54
CA GLY A 200 11.04 14.49 14.68
C GLY A 200 10.32 14.45 16.03
N ASN A 201 9.19 15.15 16.19
CA ASN A 201 8.39 15.15 17.42
C ASN A 201 7.62 13.84 17.63
N ALA A 202 7.10 13.23 16.57
CA ALA A 202 6.42 11.94 16.58
C ALA A 202 7.37 10.81 17.00
N TYR A 203 8.62 10.82 16.51
CA TYR A 203 9.65 9.87 16.92
C TYR A 203 10.24 10.18 18.31
N ALA A 204 10.32 11.45 18.71
CA ALA A 204 10.81 11.87 20.03
C ALA A 204 9.78 11.73 21.17
N SER A 205 8.61 11.13 20.93
CA SER A 205 7.52 11.00 21.91
C SER A 205 7.05 12.34 22.51
N LYS A 206 7.17 13.44 21.76
CA LYS A 206 6.61 14.73 22.13
C LYS A 206 5.11 14.76 21.78
N ASN A 207 4.34 15.63 22.43
CA ASN A 207 2.91 15.78 22.14
C ASN A 207 2.70 16.27 20.70
N VAL A 208 2.26 15.34 19.84
CA VAL A 208 1.83 15.59 18.47
C VAL A 208 0.34 15.91 18.49
N THR A 209 -0.05 17.02 17.89
CA THR A 209 -1.47 17.43 17.80
C THR A 209 -2.14 16.85 16.57
N ASN A 210 -3.46 16.64 16.60
CA ASN A 210 -4.23 16.11 15.47
C ASN A 210 -4.10 16.99 14.21
N ASP A 211 -4.06 18.31 14.36
CA ASP A 211 -3.86 19.23 13.22
C ASP A 211 -2.53 19.00 12.52
N GLN A 212 -1.47 18.69 13.28
CA GLN A 212 -0.18 18.35 12.69
C GLN A 212 -0.20 16.99 11.99
N VAL A 213 -0.99 16.02 12.49
CA VAL A 213 -1.22 14.74 11.81
C VAL A 213 -1.93 14.97 10.47
N VAL A 214 -3.03 15.74 10.45
CA VAL A 214 -3.76 16.06 9.20
C VAL A 214 -2.84 16.75 8.21
N LEU A 215 -2.15 17.80 8.63
CA LEU A 215 -1.19 18.51 7.77
C LEU A 215 -0.15 17.54 7.18
N ALA A 216 0.42 16.66 8.00
CA ALA A 216 1.44 15.71 7.52
C ALA A 216 0.87 14.61 6.60
N LEU A 217 -0.39 14.21 6.78
CA LEU A 217 -1.11 13.34 5.84
C LEU A 217 -1.42 14.03 4.51
N GLU A 218 -1.60 15.35 4.52
CA GLU A 218 -1.89 16.17 3.34
C GLU A 218 -0.64 16.70 2.64
N SER A 219 0.54 16.42 3.20
CA SER A 219 1.81 16.76 2.57
C SER A 219 1.89 16.16 1.16
N ASP A 220 2.44 16.90 0.19
CA ASP A 220 2.75 16.39 -1.15
C ASP A 220 3.82 15.28 -1.12
N ASP A 221 4.62 15.22 -0.06
CA ASP A 221 5.66 14.21 0.13
C ASP A 221 5.08 12.88 0.67
N SER A 222 5.14 11.84 -0.17
CA SER A 222 4.69 10.49 0.16
C SER A 222 5.39 9.86 1.37
N TYR A 223 6.63 10.24 1.68
CA TYR A 223 7.36 9.74 2.84
C TYR A 223 6.83 10.33 4.14
N ILE A 224 6.47 11.61 4.13
CA ILE A 224 5.83 12.28 5.27
C ILE A 224 4.47 11.63 5.53
N ARG A 225 3.68 11.39 4.49
CA ARG A 225 2.40 10.67 4.61
C ARG A 225 2.59 9.27 5.19
N GLN A 226 3.59 8.51 4.72
CA GLN A 226 3.87 7.16 5.21
C GLN A 226 4.34 7.15 6.67
N ALA A 227 5.26 8.04 7.05
CA ALA A 227 5.72 8.18 8.43
C ALA A 227 4.56 8.55 9.36
N THR A 228 3.65 9.41 8.89
CA THR A 228 2.44 9.81 9.62
C THR A 228 1.47 8.63 9.79
N SER A 229 1.24 7.84 8.75
CA SER A 229 0.46 6.59 8.85
C SER A 229 1.07 5.60 9.84
N ASN A 230 2.40 5.48 9.91
CA ASN A 230 3.08 4.66 10.92
C ASN A 230 2.90 5.24 12.33
N HIS A 231 2.97 6.55 12.50
CA HIS A 231 2.68 7.20 13.78
C HIS A 231 1.24 6.93 14.25
N ILE A 232 0.26 6.99 13.33
CA ILE A 232 -1.13 6.66 13.59
C ILE A 232 -1.25 5.19 14.02
N LEU A 233 -0.57 4.27 13.31
CA LEU A 233 -0.52 2.86 13.66
C LEU A 233 0.01 2.64 15.08
N ASP A 234 1.14 3.26 15.42
CA ASP A 234 1.80 3.11 16.72
C ASP A 234 0.98 3.74 17.88
N ASN A 235 0.14 4.74 17.58
CA ASN A 235 -0.68 5.47 18.56
C ASN A 235 -2.19 5.21 18.40
N MET A 236 -2.57 4.12 17.73
CA MET A 236 -3.94 3.83 17.32
C MET A 236 -4.94 3.97 18.47
N THR A 237 -4.65 3.40 19.64
CA THR A 237 -5.53 3.46 20.82
C THR A 237 -5.85 4.89 21.27
N LYS A 238 -4.88 5.81 21.19
CA LYS A 238 -5.08 7.21 21.58
C LYS A 238 -5.82 8.00 20.50
N LEU A 239 -5.61 7.64 19.24
CA LEU A 239 -6.12 8.36 18.08
C LEU A 239 -7.46 7.83 17.56
N ILE A 240 -7.96 6.69 18.06
CA ILE A 240 -9.12 6.00 17.48
C ILE A 240 -10.38 6.88 17.41
N SER A 241 -10.65 7.70 18.43
CA SER A 241 -11.79 8.62 18.41
C SER A 241 -11.65 9.72 17.34
N TRP A 242 -10.42 10.23 17.15
CA TRP A 242 -10.12 11.19 16.10
C TRP A 242 -10.23 10.54 14.71
N ILE A 243 -9.67 9.34 14.54
CA ILE A 243 -9.78 8.53 13.32
C ILE A 243 -11.25 8.32 12.95
N ASP A 244 -12.07 7.90 13.91
CA ASP A 244 -13.50 7.68 13.71
C ASP A 244 -14.23 8.96 13.26
N SER A 245 -13.99 10.08 13.95
CA SER A 245 -14.58 11.37 13.56
C SER A 245 -14.13 11.85 12.17
N THR A 246 -12.88 11.57 11.81
CA THR A 246 -12.29 12.00 10.53
C THR A 246 -12.84 11.18 9.37
N LEU A 247 -13.01 9.87 9.54
CA LEU A 247 -13.56 9.00 8.49
C LEU A 247 -15.06 9.20 8.24
N LYS A 248 -15.80 9.66 9.26
CA LYS A 248 -17.21 10.04 9.12
C LYS A 248 -17.40 11.34 8.35
N ASN A 249 -16.44 12.25 8.45
CA ASN A 249 -16.58 13.58 7.88
C ASN A 249 -16.45 13.51 6.34
N PRO A 250 -17.50 13.87 5.58
CA PRO A 250 -17.45 13.86 4.12
C PRO A 250 -16.44 14.86 3.55
N ASP A 251 -16.06 15.89 4.31
CA ASP A 251 -15.11 16.92 3.88
C ASP A 251 -13.64 16.50 4.07
N THR A 252 -13.37 15.33 4.66
CA THR A 252 -11.99 14.83 4.83
C THR A 252 -11.34 14.58 3.48
N SER A 253 -10.15 15.16 3.29
CA SER A 253 -9.38 15.02 2.05
C SER A 253 -9.02 13.57 1.74
N ILE A 254 -8.95 13.24 0.43
CA ILE A 254 -8.59 11.90 -0.06
C ILE A 254 -7.24 11.44 0.49
N LEU A 255 -6.25 12.34 0.59
CA LEU A 255 -4.92 12.01 1.13
C LEU A 255 -4.99 11.61 2.61
N SER A 256 -5.76 12.34 3.41
CA SER A 256 -6.01 12.01 4.81
C SER A 256 -6.73 10.67 4.95
N GLN A 257 -7.76 10.42 4.14
CA GLN A 257 -8.46 9.12 4.11
C GLN A 257 -7.50 7.97 3.76
N ILE A 258 -6.69 8.11 2.71
CA ILE A 258 -5.69 7.11 2.30
C ILE A 258 -4.73 6.82 3.47
N GLY A 259 -4.20 7.85 4.12
CA GLY A 259 -3.23 7.69 5.18
C GLY A 259 -3.81 7.00 6.43
N ILE A 260 -5.04 7.37 6.82
CA ILE A 260 -5.75 6.79 7.96
C ILE A 260 -6.12 5.33 7.67
N ILE A 261 -6.72 5.06 6.50
CA ILE A 261 -7.13 3.71 6.10
C ILE A 261 -5.92 2.79 5.91
N SER A 262 -4.80 3.31 5.39
CA SER A 262 -3.56 2.54 5.29
C SER A 262 -3.04 2.12 6.67
N ALA A 263 -3.05 3.02 7.65
CA ALA A 263 -2.68 2.71 9.04
C ALA A 263 -3.62 1.66 9.66
N LEU A 264 -4.93 1.82 9.50
CA LEU A 264 -5.94 0.86 9.97
C LEU A 264 -5.76 -0.52 9.32
N SER A 265 -5.56 -0.57 8.01
CA SER A 265 -5.36 -1.82 7.27
C SER A 265 -4.11 -2.56 7.75
N SER A 266 -3.04 -1.80 8.06
CA SER A 266 -1.78 -2.33 8.59
C SER A 266 -1.94 -2.85 10.01
N ALA A 267 -2.70 -2.14 10.85
CA ALA A 267 -3.03 -2.59 12.20
C ALA A 267 -3.75 -3.95 12.19
N SER A 268 -4.60 -4.19 11.20
CA SER A 268 -5.31 -5.46 10.98
C SER A 268 -4.44 -6.64 10.56
N TYR A 269 -3.12 -6.45 10.46
CA TYR A 269 -2.15 -7.52 10.25
C TYR A 269 -1.48 -7.93 11.58
N GLN A 270 -1.24 -9.23 11.79
CA GLN A 270 -0.38 -9.79 12.86
C GLN A 270 -0.70 -9.39 14.31
N ASP A 271 -1.95 -9.07 14.66
CA ASP A 271 -2.33 -8.63 16.01
C ASP A 271 -1.48 -7.47 16.55
N LEU A 272 -0.91 -6.64 15.66
CA LEU A 272 0.01 -5.55 16.02
C LEU A 272 -0.57 -4.58 17.06
N VAL A 273 -1.89 -4.43 17.06
CA VAL A 273 -2.66 -3.68 18.05
C VAL A 273 -3.83 -4.55 18.50
N PRO A 274 -4.24 -4.62 19.77
CA PRO A 274 -5.41 -5.42 20.16
C PRO A 274 -6.68 -5.02 19.39
N LYS A 275 -7.52 -5.99 18.98
CA LYS A 275 -8.76 -5.72 18.21
C LYS A 275 -9.71 -4.74 18.93
N GLU A 276 -9.77 -4.80 20.25
CA GLU A 276 -10.59 -3.92 21.09
C GLU A 276 -10.22 -2.44 20.94
N ASN A 277 -8.93 -2.15 20.72
CA ASN A 277 -8.40 -0.81 20.58
C ASN A 277 -8.56 -0.22 19.17
N ARG A 278 -9.31 -0.92 18.30
CA ARG A 278 -9.47 -0.57 16.88
C ARG A 278 -10.93 -0.54 16.43
N LYS A 279 -11.87 -0.56 17.38
CA LYS A 279 -13.30 -0.48 17.09
C LYS A 279 -13.65 0.90 16.55
N LEU A 280 -14.16 0.92 15.32
CA LEU A 280 -14.76 2.09 14.70
C LEU A 280 -16.28 2.01 14.87
N SER A 281 -16.93 3.15 14.75
CA SER A 281 -18.38 3.20 14.61
C SER A 281 -18.83 2.71 13.23
N GLN A 282 -20.11 2.35 13.11
CA GLN A 282 -20.68 1.86 11.86
C GLN A 282 -20.56 2.86 10.71
N GLU A 283 -20.72 4.15 10.98
CA GLU A 283 -20.63 5.19 9.94
C GLU A 283 -19.21 5.30 9.37
N ALA A 284 -18.18 5.19 10.22
CA ALA A 284 -16.79 5.18 9.77
C ALA A 284 -16.47 3.89 8.98
N GLU A 285 -16.97 2.73 9.43
CA GLU A 285 -16.84 1.48 8.68
C GLU A 285 -17.54 1.54 7.31
N ASP A 286 -18.76 2.10 7.26
CA ASP A 286 -19.51 2.31 6.03
C ASP A 286 -18.72 3.22 5.06
N SER A 287 -18.11 4.29 5.56
CA SER A 287 -17.26 5.20 4.79
C SER A 287 -16.04 4.48 4.19
N ILE A 288 -15.36 3.63 4.97
CA ILE A 288 -14.25 2.81 4.45
C ILE A 288 -14.75 1.84 3.37
N PHE A 289 -15.90 1.19 3.58
CA PHE A 289 -16.47 0.28 2.60
C PHE A 289 -16.78 1.01 1.27
N LEU A 290 -17.44 2.16 1.33
CA LEU A 290 -17.75 2.95 0.13
C LEU A 290 -16.46 3.40 -0.57
N SER A 291 -15.41 3.72 0.20
CA SER A 291 -14.08 4.05 -0.34
C SER A 291 -13.43 2.89 -1.10
N ALA A 292 -13.74 1.62 -0.76
CA ALA A 292 -13.29 0.43 -1.50
C ALA A 292 -13.89 0.31 -2.92
N LEU A 293 -14.97 1.05 -3.18
CA LEU A 293 -15.63 1.17 -4.47
C LEU A 293 -15.30 2.50 -5.18
N SER A 294 -14.38 3.31 -4.63
CA SER A 294 -13.97 4.58 -5.22
C SER A 294 -13.25 4.39 -6.56
N SER A 295 -13.32 5.42 -7.41
CA SER A 295 -12.52 5.55 -8.64
C SER A 295 -11.05 5.90 -8.37
N ASP A 296 -10.73 6.44 -7.18
CA ASP A 296 -9.34 6.62 -6.76
C ASP A 296 -8.71 5.26 -6.47
N LEU A 297 -7.76 4.84 -7.31
CA LEU A 297 -7.14 3.52 -7.24
C LEU A 297 -6.40 3.28 -5.92
N VAL A 298 -5.79 4.30 -5.33
CA VAL A 298 -5.00 4.16 -4.11
C VAL A 298 -5.94 4.00 -2.91
N LEU A 299 -6.91 4.90 -2.78
CA LEU A 299 -7.94 4.83 -1.74
C LEU A 299 -8.72 3.52 -1.82
N SER A 300 -9.15 3.13 -3.03
CA SER A 300 -9.84 1.87 -3.29
C SER A 300 -9.01 0.67 -2.83
N LYS A 301 -7.73 0.58 -3.25
CA LYS A 301 -6.85 -0.53 -2.84
C LYS A 301 -6.59 -0.59 -1.33
N GLN A 302 -6.37 0.55 -0.66
CA GLN A 302 -6.15 0.54 0.79
C GLN A 302 -7.42 0.16 1.56
N SER A 303 -8.58 0.65 1.10
CA SER A 303 -9.88 0.33 1.69
C SER A 303 -10.24 -1.14 1.50
N GLN A 304 -10.02 -1.70 0.31
CA GLN A 304 -10.21 -3.14 0.06
C GLN A 304 -9.32 -3.99 0.96
N LYS A 305 -8.06 -3.60 1.19
CA LYS A 305 -7.18 -4.29 2.15
C LYS A 305 -7.78 -4.28 3.56
N TYR A 306 -8.31 -3.14 4.02
CA TYR A 306 -8.96 -3.07 5.32
C TYR A 306 -10.21 -3.95 5.39
N VAL A 307 -11.13 -3.82 4.42
CA VAL A 307 -12.39 -4.59 4.36
C VAL A 307 -12.11 -6.10 4.32
N ASN A 308 -11.16 -6.54 3.51
CA ASN A 308 -10.79 -7.95 3.39
C ASN A 308 -10.17 -8.52 4.67
N ARG A 309 -9.45 -7.70 5.44
CA ARG A 309 -8.83 -8.11 6.71
C ARG A 309 -9.80 -8.04 7.91
N ASN A 310 -10.83 -7.21 7.82
CA ASN A 310 -11.83 -7.05 8.86
C ASN A 310 -13.24 -7.36 8.32
N PRO A 311 -13.48 -8.58 7.80
CA PRO A 311 -14.78 -8.88 7.22
C PRO A 311 -15.88 -8.90 8.29
N THR A 312 -17.02 -8.28 7.99
CA THR A 312 -18.19 -8.18 8.86
C THR A 312 -19.48 -8.47 8.06
N GLU A 313 -20.54 -8.86 8.77
CA GLU A 313 -21.88 -9.03 8.16
C GLU A 313 -22.39 -7.70 7.58
N ARG A 314 -22.00 -6.57 8.19
CA ARG A 314 -22.30 -5.23 7.71
C ARG A 314 -21.70 -4.98 6.33
N PHE A 315 -20.43 -5.34 6.10
CA PHE A 315 -19.82 -5.19 4.78
C PHE A 315 -20.50 -6.04 3.71
N LEU A 316 -20.98 -7.25 4.05
CA LEU A 316 -21.78 -8.05 3.11
C LEU A 316 -23.09 -7.34 2.74
N TYR A 317 -23.79 -6.79 3.74
CA TYR A 317 -25.00 -6.01 3.49
C TYR A 317 -24.74 -4.78 2.60
N LEU A 318 -23.66 -4.03 2.87
CA LEU A 318 -23.30 -2.88 2.04
C LEU A 318 -22.92 -3.30 0.62
N PHE A 319 -22.23 -4.43 0.47
CA PHE A 319 -21.92 -5.00 -0.83
C PHE A 319 -23.19 -5.33 -1.61
N ASP A 320 -24.13 -6.07 -1.03
CA ASP A 320 -25.40 -6.39 -1.67
C ASP A 320 -26.19 -5.13 -2.06
N LYS A 321 -26.09 -4.06 -1.26
CA LYS A 321 -26.74 -2.77 -1.51
C LYS A 321 -26.09 -1.95 -2.63
N HIS A 322 -24.76 -1.87 -2.66
CA HIS A 322 -24.00 -0.94 -3.52
C HIS A 322 -23.38 -1.58 -4.77
N CYS A 323 -23.33 -2.91 -4.81
CA CYS A 323 -22.88 -3.71 -5.94
C CYS A 323 -23.99 -4.68 -6.41
N PRO A 324 -25.19 -4.21 -6.80
CA PRO A 324 -26.22 -5.10 -7.33
C PRO A 324 -25.81 -5.59 -8.73
N LEU A 325 -25.12 -6.72 -8.79
CA LEU A 325 -24.51 -7.33 -9.98
C LEU A 325 -25.45 -7.55 -11.20
N LYS A 326 -26.76 -7.34 -11.04
CA LYS A 326 -27.78 -7.44 -12.11
C LYS A 326 -28.32 -6.10 -12.61
N LYS A 327 -27.82 -4.97 -12.08
CA LYS A 327 -28.35 -3.61 -12.36
C LYS A 327 -27.27 -2.58 -12.69
N ILE A 328 -26.02 -2.99 -12.84
CA ILE A 328 -24.90 -2.07 -13.08
C ILE A 328 -24.71 -1.95 -14.59
N ASN A 329 -25.11 -0.82 -15.18
CA ASN A 329 -24.90 -0.55 -16.63
C ASN A 329 -23.43 -0.19 -16.97
N GLU A 330 -22.50 -0.34 -16.02
CA GLU A 330 -21.10 0.01 -16.12
C GLU A 330 -20.22 -1.23 -15.97
N LYS A 331 -19.77 -1.79 -17.09
CA LYS A 331 -18.99 -3.04 -17.15
C LYS A 331 -17.74 -3.03 -16.27
N GLU A 332 -17.08 -1.88 -16.10
CA GLU A 332 -15.91 -1.75 -15.21
C GLU A 332 -16.26 -1.87 -13.73
N ARG A 333 -17.40 -1.30 -13.33
CA ARG A 333 -17.89 -1.37 -11.96
C ARG A 333 -18.36 -2.78 -11.60
N GLU A 334 -18.95 -3.51 -12.55
CA GLU A 334 -19.27 -4.94 -12.37
C GLU A 334 -18.03 -5.78 -12.07
N LYS A 335 -16.94 -5.55 -12.81
CA LYS A 335 -15.65 -6.23 -12.62
C LYS A 335 -15.03 -5.90 -11.26
N GLN A 336 -15.03 -4.62 -10.86
CA GLN A 336 -14.52 -4.23 -9.55
C GLN A 336 -15.37 -4.84 -8.42
N CYS A 337 -16.70 -4.79 -8.55
CA CYS A 337 -17.61 -5.40 -7.59
C CYS A 337 -17.43 -6.92 -7.50
N SER A 338 -17.24 -7.64 -8.61
CA SER A 338 -17.06 -9.10 -8.57
C SER A 338 -15.79 -9.51 -7.82
N TYR A 339 -14.68 -8.80 -8.05
CA TYR A 339 -13.42 -9.08 -7.35
C TYR A 339 -13.47 -8.72 -5.85
N VAL A 340 -14.08 -7.58 -5.51
CA VAL A 340 -14.30 -7.18 -4.11
C VAL A 340 -15.23 -8.17 -3.41
N GLY A 341 -16.33 -8.55 -4.05
CA GLY A 341 -17.30 -9.52 -3.56
C GLY A 341 -16.65 -10.86 -3.28
N MET A 342 -15.87 -11.39 -4.24
CA MET A 342 -15.17 -12.67 -4.06
C MET A 342 -14.34 -12.68 -2.78
N ASN A 343 -13.50 -11.66 -2.58
CA ASN A 343 -12.64 -11.59 -1.40
C ASN A 343 -13.43 -11.37 -0.11
N LEU A 344 -14.45 -10.52 -0.13
CA LEU A 344 -15.25 -10.23 1.06
C LEU A 344 -16.03 -11.47 1.54
N TYR A 345 -16.72 -12.17 0.65
CA TYR A 345 -17.47 -13.39 0.98
C TYR A 345 -16.54 -14.50 1.45
N TYR A 346 -15.41 -14.71 0.75
CA TYR A 346 -14.40 -15.67 1.15
C TYR A 346 -13.88 -15.38 2.57
N ASN A 347 -13.38 -14.17 2.81
CA ASN A 347 -12.76 -13.83 4.09
C ASN A 347 -13.78 -13.87 5.24
N TYR A 348 -15.03 -13.46 5.02
CA TYR A 348 -16.08 -13.55 6.04
C TYR A 348 -16.47 -15.00 6.35
N ALA A 349 -16.59 -15.86 5.34
CA ALA A 349 -16.88 -17.28 5.53
C ALA A 349 -15.77 -17.99 6.32
N ILE A 350 -14.50 -17.73 5.98
CA ILE A 350 -13.36 -18.29 6.72
C ILE A 350 -13.35 -17.77 8.17
N LYS A 351 -13.59 -16.49 8.40
CA LYS A 351 -13.70 -15.92 9.76
C LYS A 351 -14.79 -16.62 10.59
N LEU A 352 -15.99 -16.80 10.02
CA LEU A 352 -17.08 -17.52 10.70
C LEU A 352 -16.70 -18.96 11.05
N SER A 353 -15.98 -19.64 10.15
CA SER A 353 -15.48 -20.99 10.43
C SER A 353 -14.42 -21.01 11.52
N GLN A 354 -13.55 -20.00 11.61
CA GLN A 354 -12.57 -19.89 12.70
C GLN A 354 -13.28 -19.67 14.04
N GLU A 355 -14.27 -18.78 14.08
CA GLU A 355 -15.13 -18.55 15.26
C GLU A 355 -16.04 -19.75 15.62
N ALA A 356 -16.13 -20.75 14.74
CA ALA A 356 -16.85 -21.99 15.00
C ALA A 356 -15.96 -23.11 15.56
N ILE A 357 -14.64 -22.90 15.55
CA ILE A 357 -13.59 -23.86 15.98
C ILE A 357 -12.97 -23.40 17.32
N ASP A 358 -13.43 -22.30 17.89
CA ASP A 358 -12.92 -21.75 19.15
C ASP A 358 -13.57 -22.46 20.36
N GLN A 359 -12.76 -22.92 21.32
CA GLN A 359 -13.17 -23.49 22.63
C GLN A 359 -13.89 -24.86 22.60
N ASP A 360 -13.18 -25.91 22.16
CA ASP A 360 -13.49 -27.35 22.35
C ASP A 360 -14.84 -27.88 21.79
N GLU A 361 -15.72 -27.03 21.26
CA GLU A 361 -16.99 -27.44 20.67
C GLU A 361 -17.18 -26.87 19.25
N PHE A 362 -17.26 -27.76 18.26
CA PHE A 362 -17.55 -27.36 16.89
C PHE A 362 -18.99 -26.87 16.74
N ASN A 363 -19.16 -25.62 16.32
CA ASN A 363 -20.48 -25.08 15.98
C ASN A 363 -20.83 -25.37 14.50
N ILE A 364 -21.48 -26.51 14.25
CA ILE A 364 -21.93 -26.95 12.92
C ILE A 364 -22.74 -25.87 12.20
N ALA A 365 -23.70 -25.24 12.88
CA ALA A 365 -24.57 -24.23 12.28
C ALA A 365 -23.80 -23.00 11.76
N LYS A 366 -22.73 -22.58 12.45
CA LYS A 366 -21.85 -21.50 11.95
C LYS A 366 -21.07 -21.92 10.71
N ILE A 367 -20.59 -23.17 10.65
CA ILE A 367 -19.87 -23.69 9.47
C ILE A 367 -20.84 -23.79 8.29
N ASP A 368 -22.07 -24.27 8.50
CA ASP A 368 -23.10 -24.32 7.46
C ASP A 368 -23.48 -22.90 6.97
N LYS A 369 -23.63 -21.92 7.87
CA LYS A 369 -23.83 -20.51 7.50
C LYS A 369 -22.66 -20.00 6.64
N ALA A 370 -21.42 -20.33 6.99
CA ALA A 370 -20.25 -19.95 6.22
C ALA A 370 -20.26 -20.58 4.80
N ILE A 371 -20.66 -21.85 4.67
CA ILE A 371 -20.81 -22.53 3.39
C ILE A 371 -21.88 -21.82 2.53
N GLN A 372 -23.05 -21.53 3.09
CA GLN A 372 -24.13 -20.82 2.39
C GLN A 372 -23.71 -19.43 1.92
N ILE A 373 -22.94 -18.70 2.74
CA ILE A 373 -22.39 -17.41 2.36
C ILE A 373 -21.46 -17.60 1.16
N LEU A 374 -20.54 -18.56 1.22
CA LEU A 374 -19.54 -18.72 0.18
C LEU A 374 -20.14 -19.16 -1.17
N HIS A 375 -21.22 -19.96 -1.15
CA HIS A 375 -21.99 -20.30 -2.36
C HIS A 375 -22.54 -19.07 -3.10
N LYS A 376 -22.86 -17.97 -2.39
CA LYS A 376 -23.32 -16.72 -3.04
C LYS A 376 -22.26 -16.11 -3.97
N ALA A 377 -20.99 -16.44 -3.80
CA ALA A 377 -19.87 -15.93 -4.60
C ALA A 377 -19.48 -16.85 -5.77
N GLU A 378 -20.04 -18.06 -5.92
CA GLU A 378 -19.67 -19.02 -6.98
C GLU A 378 -19.89 -18.50 -8.41
N GLY A 379 -20.81 -17.54 -8.60
CA GLY A 379 -21.10 -16.95 -9.90
C GLY A 379 -20.35 -15.66 -10.22
N PHE A 380 -19.57 -15.10 -9.28
CA PHE A 380 -18.98 -13.77 -9.49
C PHE A 380 -17.91 -13.75 -10.59
N TRP A 381 -17.28 -14.89 -10.90
CA TRP A 381 -16.27 -14.98 -11.96
C TRP A 381 -16.84 -14.69 -13.36
N GLU A 382 -18.15 -14.87 -13.56
CA GLU A 382 -18.82 -14.58 -14.84
C GLU A 382 -18.74 -13.09 -15.20
N LEU A 383 -18.57 -12.23 -14.19
CA LEU A 383 -18.52 -10.78 -14.30
C LEU A 383 -17.09 -10.22 -14.19
N ALA A 384 -16.09 -11.09 -14.01
CA ALA A 384 -14.70 -10.69 -13.87
C ALA A 384 -14.01 -10.43 -15.23
N ASN A 385 -12.87 -9.74 -15.21
CA ASN A 385 -11.97 -9.73 -16.37
C ASN A 385 -11.47 -11.15 -16.66
N GLU A 386 -11.22 -11.47 -17.93
CA GLU A 386 -10.67 -12.78 -18.31
C GLU A 386 -9.37 -13.10 -17.56
N GLU A 387 -8.48 -12.11 -17.39
CA GLU A 387 -7.20 -12.24 -16.68
C GLU A 387 -7.39 -12.53 -15.17
N ASP A 388 -8.46 -12.03 -14.56
CA ASP A 388 -8.74 -12.18 -13.13
C ASP A 388 -9.56 -13.42 -12.80
N LYS A 389 -10.20 -14.05 -13.80
CA LYS A 389 -11.10 -15.19 -13.59
C LYS A 389 -10.45 -16.30 -12.79
N VAL A 390 -9.18 -16.60 -13.04
CA VAL A 390 -8.48 -17.69 -12.34
C VAL A 390 -8.47 -17.50 -10.81
N GLN A 391 -8.48 -16.25 -10.31
CA GLN A 391 -8.49 -15.99 -8.86
C GLN A 391 -9.75 -16.53 -8.17
N PHE A 392 -10.86 -16.66 -8.89
CA PHE A 392 -12.13 -17.16 -8.35
C PHE A 392 -12.11 -18.65 -8.02
N ALA A 393 -11.08 -19.40 -8.45
CA ALA A 393 -10.82 -20.74 -7.95
C ALA A 393 -10.71 -20.78 -6.41
N LYS A 394 -10.30 -19.66 -5.79
CA LYS A 394 -10.26 -19.46 -4.34
C LYS A 394 -11.61 -19.71 -3.64
N ILE A 395 -12.74 -19.50 -4.31
CA ILE A 395 -14.07 -19.82 -3.76
C ILE A 395 -14.22 -21.32 -3.54
N ASN A 396 -13.88 -22.14 -4.54
CA ASN A 396 -13.90 -23.60 -4.43
C ASN A 396 -12.90 -24.10 -3.37
N TYR A 397 -11.73 -23.47 -3.27
CA TYR A 397 -10.78 -23.76 -2.18
C TYR A 397 -11.42 -23.51 -0.80
N GLY A 398 -12.08 -22.36 -0.61
CA GLY A 398 -12.75 -22.03 0.63
C GLY A 398 -13.87 -23.01 0.97
N LEU A 399 -14.69 -23.40 -0.02
CA LEU A 399 -15.74 -24.41 0.16
C LEU A 399 -15.14 -25.75 0.61
N ALA A 400 -14.06 -26.20 -0.02
CA ALA A 400 -13.37 -27.41 0.39
C ALA A 400 -12.89 -27.33 1.86
N LEU A 401 -12.28 -26.22 2.27
CA LEU A 401 -11.87 -26.02 3.68
C LEU A 401 -13.05 -26.06 4.65
N LEU A 402 -14.18 -25.42 4.30
CA LEU A 402 -15.37 -25.39 5.15
C LEU A 402 -15.99 -26.78 5.29
N TYR A 403 -16.13 -27.53 4.19
CA TYR A 403 -16.60 -28.92 4.24
C TYR A 403 -15.63 -29.82 5.00
N PHE A 404 -14.33 -29.58 4.91
CA PHE A 404 -13.36 -30.31 5.71
C PHE A 404 -13.53 -30.04 7.21
N ASN A 405 -13.72 -28.77 7.60
CA ASN A 405 -14.01 -28.40 9.00
C ASN A 405 -15.35 -28.97 9.47
N LEU A 406 -16.35 -29.01 8.60
CA LEU A 406 -17.64 -29.65 8.87
C LEU A 406 -17.48 -31.16 9.10
N SER A 407 -16.61 -31.83 8.33
CA SER A 407 -16.31 -33.26 8.53
C SER A 407 -15.66 -33.53 9.90
N LYS A 408 -14.81 -32.61 10.39
CA LYS A 408 -14.23 -32.68 11.74
C LYS A 408 -15.32 -32.53 12.80
N ALA A 409 -16.24 -31.58 12.62
CA ALA A 409 -17.37 -31.35 13.50
C ALA A 409 -18.33 -32.55 13.56
N TYR A 410 -18.63 -33.20 12.43
CA TYR A 410 -19.42 -34.44 12.42
C TYR A 410 -18.68 -35.60 13.06
N SER A 411 -17.36 -35.69 12.87
CA SER A 411 -16.54 -36.73 13.51
C SER A 411 -16.55 -36.61 15.03
N SER A 412 -16.52 -35.39 15.60
CA SER A 412 -16.59 -35.20 17.07
C SER A 412 -17.95 -35.57 17.65
N LYS A 413 -19.02 -35.52 16.85
CA LYS A 413 -20.38 -35.93 17.24
C LYS A 413 -20.75 -37.36 16.84
N ASN A 414 -19.79 -38.17 16.39
CA ASN A 414 -19.99 -39.55 15.90
C ASN A 414 -21.01 -39.68 14.73
N MET A 415 -21.16 -38.64 13.91
CA MET A 415 -22.07 -38.58 12.75
C MET A 415 -21.34 -39.07 11.48
N LEU A 416 -21.22 -40.40 11.32
CA LEU A 416 -20.35 -41.00 10.29
C LEU A 416 -20.83 -40.78 8.84
N ASN A 417 -22.15 -40.76 8.60
CA ASN A 417 -22.70 -40.57 7.26
C ASN A 417 -22.48 -39.14 6.77
N GLU A 418 -22.74 -38.17 7.64
CA GLU A 418 -22.57 -36.75 7.40
C GLU A 418 -21.09 -36.38 7.25
N LYS A 419 -20.21 -37.03 8.03
CA LYS A 419 -18.76 -36.95 7.81
C LYS A 419 -18.36 -37.42 6.42
N SER A 420 -18.85 -38.57 5.98
CA SER A 420 -18.54 -39.13 4.66
C SER A 420 -19.01 -38.19 3.53
N PHE A 421 -20.21 -37.63 3.66
CA PHE A 421 -20.72 -36.59 2.77
C PHE A 421 -19.79 -35.37 2.73
N ALA A 422 -19.41 -34.82 3.89
CA ALA A 422 -18.56 -33.65 3.97
C ALA A 422 -17.15 -33.89 3.38
N ILE A 423 -16.57 -35.09 3.55
CA ILE A 423 -15.31 -35.47 2.89
C ILE A 423 -15.49 -35.51 1.37
N LYS A 424 -16.57 -36.11 0.87
CA LYS A 424 -16.86 -36.14 -0.57
C LYS A 424 -17.01 -34.73 -1.16
N GLU A 425 -17.69 -33.82 -0.45
CA GLU A 425 -17.79 -32.43 -0.89
C GLU A 425 -16.45 -31.68 -0.83
N THR A 426 -15.59 -32.01 0.13
CA THR A 426 -14.21 -31.50 0.16
C THR A 426 -13.45 -31.92 -1.10
N GLU A 427 -13.50 -33.21 -1.46
CA GLU A 427 -12.87 -33.75 -2.67
C GLU A 427 -13.43 -33.12 -3.96
N ASN A 428 -14.76 -32.98 -4.03
CA ASN A 428 -15.46 -32.35 -5.15
C ASN A 428 -14.99 -30.91 -5.36
N ASN A 429 -14.94 -30.11 -4.29
CA ASN A 429 -14.55 -28.71 -4.38
C ASN A 429 -13.05 -28.52 -4.68
N PHE A 430 -12.15 -29.37 -4.14
CA PHE A 430 -10.75 -29.35 -4.54
C PHE A 430 -10.55 -29.74 -6.02
N SER A 431 -11.32 -30.71 -6.51
CA SER A 431 -11.28 -31.09 -7.93
C SER A 431 -11.78 -29.96 -8.82
N LYS A 432 -12.94 -29.37 -8.49
CA LYS A 432 -13.47 -28.17 -9.17
C LYS A 432 -12.47 -27.01 -9.17
N MET A 433 -11.79 -26.77 -8.06
CA MET A 433 -10.75 -25.73 -7.98
C MET A 433 -9.63 -26.00 -9.00
N LEU A 434 -9.07 -27.21 -9.01
CA LEU A 434 -7.97 -27.57 -9.90
C LEU A 434 -8.39 -27.54 -11.38
N ASP A 435 -9.59 -28.03 -11.69
CA ASP A 435 -10.15 -28.00 -13.05
C ASP A 435 -10.42 -26.56 -13.51
N PHE A 436 -10.91 -25.70 -12.61
CA PHE A 436 -11.13 -24.28 -12.90
C PHE A 436 -9.80 -23.58 -13.18
N ILE A 437 -8.77 -23.80 -12.36
CA ILE A 437 -7.43 -23.24 -12.59
C ILE A 437 -6.87 -23.71 -13.94
N LYS A 438 -7.02 -24.99 -14.26
CA LYS A 438 -6.56 -25.58 -15.53
C LYS A 438 -7.31 -25.03 -16.74
N LYS A 439 -8.61 -24.74 -16.59
CA LYS A 439 -9.46 -24.16 -17.64
C LYS A 439 -9.04 -22.73 -17.99
N PHE A 440 -8.63 -21.96 -17.00
CA PHE A 440 -8.13 -20.60 -17.17
C PHE A 440 -6.59 -20.61 -17.19
N ASP A 441 -5.93 -19.66 -16.56
CA ASP A 441 -4.48 -19.50 -16.62
C ASP A 441 -3.81 -19.89 -15.28
N PRO A 442 -3.22 -21.10 -15.17
CA PRO A 442 -2.58 -21.56 -13.94
C PRO A 442 -1.40 -20.70 -13.48
N GLU A 443 -0.70 -20.04 -14.41
CA GLU A 443 0.49 -19.24 -14.09
C GLU A 443 0.11 -17.94 -13.38
N ASN A 444 -1.09 -17.43 -13.68
CA ASN A 444 -1.62 -16.22 -13.07
C ASN A 444 -2.33 -16.45 -11.73
N TYR A 445 -2.52 -17.69 -11.28
CA TYR A 445 -3.15 -17.94 -9.98
C TYR A 445 -2.22 -17.59 -8.81
N GLU A 446 -2.64 -16.65 -7.95
CA GLU A 446 -1.79 -16.10 -6.89
C GLU A 446 -1.49 -17.09 -5.75
N TYR A 447 -2.36 -18.09 -5.56
CA TYR A 447 -2.36 -18.95 -4.38
C TYR A 447 -1.82 -20.34 -4.67
N GLN A 448 -0.56 -20.43 -5.09
CA GLN A 448 0.08 -21.72 -5.45
C GLN A 448 0.03 -22.77 -4.32
N HIS A 449 0.03 -22.34 -3.06
CA HIS A 449 -0.15 -23.25 -1.91
C HIS A 449 -1.51 -23.95 -1.89
N HIS A 450 -2.60 -23.30 -2.34
CA HIS A 450 -3.92 -23.94 -2.48
C HIS A 450 -3.86 -25.15 -3.41
N ILE A 451 -3.12 -25.03 -4.54
CA ILE A 451 -2.94 -26.13 -5.50
C ILE A 451 -2.24 -27.32 -4.85
N LEU A 452 -1.17 -27.07 -4.08
CA LEU A 452 -0.42 -28.11 -3.39
C LEU A 452 -1.27 -28.82 -2.34
N GLN A 453 -2.02 -28.07 -1.53
CA GLN A 453 -2.92 -28.61 -0.51
C GLN A 453 -4.03 -29.46 -1.15
N ALA A 454 -4.67 -28.97 -2.21
CA ALA A 454 -5.71 -29.69 -2.94
C ALA A 454 -5.19 -31.02 -3.52
N LYS A 455 -4.04 -30.99 -4.22
CA LYS A 455 -3.41 -32.20 -4.78
C LYS A 455 -3.03 -33.21 -3.71
N CYS A 456 -2.48 -32.76 -2.58
CA CYS A 456 -2.17 -33.61 -1.44
C CYS A 456 -3.45 -34.26 -0.89
N PHE A 457 -4.49 -33.46 -0.63
CA PHE A 457 -5.74 -33.94 -0.05
C PHE A 457 -6.45 -34.95 -0.96
N LEU A 458 -6.51 -34.69 -2.28
CA LEU A 458 -7.12 -35.64 -3.23
C LEU A 458 -6.40 -37.00 -3.28
N LYS A 459 -5.09 -37.02 -3.01
CA LYS A 459 -4.30 -38.26 -2.97
C LYS A 459 -4.43 -38.99 -1.63
N GLU A 460 -4.38 -38.26 -0.52
CA GLU A 460 -4.17 -38.84 0.82
C GLU A 460 -5.37 -38.74 1.75
N LYS A 461 -6.33 -37.86 1.45
CA LYS A 461 -7.54 -37.58 2.24
C LYS A 461 -7.23 -37.27 3.71
N SER A 462 -6.09 -36.60 3.95
CA SER A 462 -5.51 -36.42 5.29
C SER A 462 -5.51 -34.95 5.72
N GLN A 463 -5.74 -34.74 7.02
CA GLN A 463 -5.65 -33.44 7.69
C GLN A 463 -4.29 -32.77 7.51
N ARG A 464 -3.21 -33.54 7.45
CA ARG A 464 -1.85 -33.01 7.25
C ARG A 464 -1.70 -32.21 5.95
N CYS A 465 -2.48 -32.57 4.92
CA CYS A 465 -2.44 -31.87 3.64
C CYS A 465 -2.96 -30.43 3.74
N ILE A 466 -3.84 -30.16 4.71
CA ILE A 466 -4.46 -28.85 4.91
C ILE A 466 -3.65 -28.04 5.94
N GLU A 467 -3.08 -28.71 6.95
CA GLU A 467 -2.38 -28.07 8.09
C GLU A 467 -0.87 -27.87 7.91
N ALA A 468 -0.21 -28.59 6.99
CA ALA A 468 1.24 -28.54 6.82
C ALA A 468 1.79 -27.21 6.24
N THR A 469 0.92 -26.28 5.82
CA THR A 469 1.31 -24.99 5.22
C THR A 469 0.88 -23.78 6.05
N SER A 470 0.23 -24.00 7.21
CA SER A 470 -0.18 -22.95 8.15
C SER A 470 0.81 -22.74 9.31
N ARG A 471 2.05 -23.25 9.20
CA ARG A 471 3.14 -23.06 10.17
C ARG A 471 4.34 -22.40 9.52
#